data_AF-A0A432U251-F1
#
_entry.id   AF-A0A432U251-F1
#
_cell.length_a   1.000
_cell.length_b   1.000
_cell.length_c   1.000
_cell.angle_alpha   90.00
_cell.angle_beta   90.00
_cell.angle_gamma   90.00
#
_symmetry.space_group_name_H-M   'P 1'
#
loop_
_entity.id
_entity.type
_entity.pdbx_description
1 polymer ?
#
loop_
_entity_poly.entity_id
_entity_poly.type
_entity_poly.pdbx_seq_one_letter_code
_entity_poly.pdbx_strand_id
1 'polypeptide(L)'
;MSEFFANIWETIGLLVWSDWLTIAVLIGFLVLGIKRGLAKELINLTFLVLAIFIAWLFYQELAKTSIITWLLLSHQSHLAIAFGGIFIGVLLIKRVLYKLTEISSTVSNPCALNKLFAFLVFFTAAAALSWHYLDLIAGLALMEIVVTSESLRIWLSFGIVFMIIVGVCSSISNVLNVSIDSSKPCLLSPFFQKILNGLHRADSALNARDIDSAKNKLLGGLIGLIKGSLVILIMVLVLQSVEWISQQYYWVETKGMLRIFQDVASDIKPELSQHLLFIENEIRK
;
A
#
# COMPACT_ATOMS: atom_id res chain seq x y z
N MET A 1 19.51 25.10 -36.50
CA MET A 1 18.43 24.16 -36.12
C MET A 1 18.89 22.70 -36.16
N SER A 2 19.58 22.24 -37.21
CA SER A 2 20.12 20.87 -37.29
C SER A 2 21.05 20.50 -36.14
N GLU A 3 21.99 21.38 -35.76
CA GLU A 3 22.90 21.14 -34.63
C GLU A 3 22.17 21.07 -33.27
N PHE A 4 21.11 21.86 -33.09
CA PHE A 4 20.27 21.80 -31.88
C PHE A 4 19.53 20.46 -31.77
N PHE A 5 18.93 19.98 -32.86
CA PHE A 5 18.29 18.67 -32.88
C PHE A 5 19.30 17.52 -32.79
N ALA A 6 20.48 17.65 -33.39
CA ALA A 6 21.55 16.66 -33.28
C ALA A 6 22.07 16.54 -31.85
N ASN A 7 22.28 17.67 -31.16
CA ASN A 7 22.70 17.71 -29.76
C ASN A 7 21.61 17.17 -28.82
N ILE A 8 20.33 17.46 -29.10
CA ILE A 8 19.21 16.83 -28.39
C ILE A 8 19.18 15.32 -28.63
N TRP A 9 19.39 14.86 -29.87
CA TRP A 9 19.37 13.44 -30.21
C TRP A 9 20.54 12.67 -29.61
N GLU A 10 21.72 13.28 -29.57
CA GLU A 10 22.91 12.75 -28.89
C GLU A 10 22.67 12.65 -27.38
N THR A 11 22.11 13.70 -26.77
CA THR A 11 21.74 13.70 -25.35
C THR A 11 20.66 12.64 -25.08
N ILE A 12 19.68 12.48 -25.96
CA ILE A 12 18.62 11.47 -25.87
C ILE A 12 19.18 10.04 -26.01
N GLY A 13 20.15 9.84 -26.90
CA GLY A 13 20.82 8.57 -27.12
C GLY A 13 21.66 8.09 -25.93
N LEU A 14 21.98 8.98 -24.99
CA LEU A 14 22.71 8.69 -23.76
C LEU A 14 21.81 8.35 -22.56
N LEU A 15 20.46 8.46 -22.67
CA LEU A 15 19.57 8.11 -21.56
C LEU A 15 19.42 6.59 -21.43
N VAL A 16 19.54 6.12 -20.19
CA VAL A 16 19.26 4.73 -19.84
C VAL A 16 17.76 4.55 -19.59
N TRP A 17 17.25 3.32 -19.63
CA TRP A 17 15.83 3.02 -19.42
C TRP A 17 15.26 3.59 -18.09
N SER A 18 16.10 3.74 -17.07
CA SER A 18 15.75 4.30 -15.75
C SER A 18 15.38 5.78 -15.83
N ASP A 19 16.02 6.54 -16.72
CA ASP A 19 15.69 7.94 -16.98
C ASP A 19 14.33 8.07 -17.69
N TRP A 20 14.09 7.23 -18.70
CA TRP A 20 12.80 7.18 -19.38
C TRP A 20 11.66 6.83 -18.43
N LEU A 21 11.90 5.89 -17.50
CA LEU A 21 10.95 5.57 -16.45
C LEU A 21 10.65 6.78 -15.56
N THR A 22 11.68 7.51 -15.15
CA THR A 22 11.54 8.69 -14.29
C THR A 22 10.72 9.80 -14.97
N ILE A 23 11.02 10.07 -16.25
CA ILE A 23 10.26 11.02 -17.08
C ILE A 23 8.80 10.55 -17.22
N ALA A 24 8.58 9.27 -17.51
CA ALA A 24 7.23 8.70 -17.66
C ALA A 24 6.42 8.83 -16.36
N VAL A 25 7.04 8.61 -15.21
CA VAL A 25 6.40 8.78 -13.89
C VAL A 25 6.02 10.25 -13.66
N LEU A 26 6.91 11.21 -13.95
CA LEU A 26 6.61 12.64 -13.81
C LEU A 26 5.49 13.09 -14.74
N ILE A 27 5.52 12.70 -16.01
CA ILE A 27 4.45 12.98 -16.97
C ILE A 27 3.14 12.36 -16.48
N GLY A 28 3.18 11.12 -15.99
CA GLY A 28 2.02 10.45 -15.40
C GLY A 28 1.43 11.26 -14.25
N PHE A 29 2.26 11.74 -13.33
CA PHE A 29 1.83 12.58 -12.21
C PHE A 29 1.31 13.95 -12.63
N LEU A 30 1.90 14.58 -13.64
CA LEU A 30 1.41 15.81 -14.25
C LEU A 30 0.01 15.61 -14.82
N VAL A 31 -0.18 14.60 -15.68
CA VAL A 31 -1.46 14.30 -16.32
C VAL A 31 -2.52 13.94 -15.27
N LEU A 32 -2.17 13.15 -14.26
CA LEU A 32 -3.06 12.83 -13.15
C LEU A 32 -3.43 14.08 -12.35
N GLY A 33 -2.48 14.96 -12.07
CA GLY A 33 -2.72 16.24 -11.39
C GLY A 33 -3.68 17.13 -12.17
N ILE A 34 -3.51 17.23 -13.49
CA ILE A 34 -4.41 17.99 -14.37
C ILE A 34 -5.83 17.39 -14.33
N LYS A 35 -5.96 16.06 -14.41
CA LYS A 35 -7.27 15.38 -14.37
C LYS A 35 -7.98 15.52 -13.02
N ARG A 36 -7.23 15.54 -11.93
CA ARG A 36 -7.77 15.60 -10.56
C ARG A 36 -8.08 17.03 -10.12
N GLY A 37 -7.32 18.03 -10.59
CA GLY A 37 -7.41 19.41 -10.15
C GLY A 37 -6.76 19.64 -8.78
N LEU A 38 -6.59 20.92 -8.39
CA LEU A 38 -5.81 21.36 -7.24
C LEU A 38 -6.28 20.74 -5.91
N ALA A 39 -7.58 20.81 -5.61
CA ALA A 39 -8.09 20.41 -4.30
C ALA A 39 -7.85 18.91 -4.01
N LYS A 40 -8.19 18.04 -4.97
CA LYS A 40 -7.92 16.60 -4.85
C LYS A 40 -6.43 16.31 -4.73
N GLU A 41 -5.62 17.06 -5.47
CA GLU A 41 -4.18 16.85 -5.50
C GLU A 41 -3.50 17.31 -4.19
N LEU A 42 -3.99 18.38 -3.56
CA LEU A 42 -3.57 18.81 -2.22
C LEU A 42 -3.91 17.77 -1.15
N ILE A 43 -5.13 17.24 -1.15
CA ILE A 43 -5.51 16.16 -0.23
C ILE A 43 -4.57 14.95 -0.42
N ASN A 44 -4.31 14.60 -1.68
CA ASN A 44 -3.44 13.50 -2.01
C ASN A 44 -1.96 13.76 -1.65
N LEU A 45 -1.52 15.02 -1.64
CA LEU A 45 -0.22 15.45 -1.12
C LEU A 45 -0.17 15.31 0.41
N THR A 46 -1.23 15.70 1.13
CA THR A 46 -1.31 15.50 2.59
C THR A 46 -1.18 14.03 2.97
N PHE A 47 -1.84 13.12 2.25
CA PHE A 47 -1.66 11.69 2.46
C PHE A 47 -0.23 11.19 2.17
N LEU A 48 0.46 11.82 1.21
CA LEU A 48 1.86 11.49 0.93
C LEU A 48 2.76 11.89 2.10
N VAL A 49 2.57 13.10 2.65
CA VAL A 49 3.29 13.58 3.84
C VAL A 49 3.00 12.69 5.04
N LEU A 50 1.74 12.30 5.24
CA LEU A 50 1.35 11.36 6.29
C LEU A 50 2.04 10.00 6.12
N ALA A 51 2.15 9.49 4.88
CA ALA A 51 2.84 8.24 4.60
C ALA A 51 4.33 8.29 4.98
N ILE A 52 5.00 9.41 4.72
CA ILE A 52 6.40 9.63 5.11
C ILE A 52 6.52 9.62 6.64
N PHE A 53 5.63 10.34 7.32
CA PHE A 53 5.64 10.43 8.78
C PHE A 53 5.41 9.07 9.44
N ILE A 54 4.44 8.29 8.95
CA ILE A 54 4.18 6.92 9.43
C ILE A 54 5.38 6.01 9.15
N ALA A 55 5.95 6.05 7.94
CA ALA A 55 7.13 5.27 7.60
C ALA A 55 8.31 5.60 8.52
N TRP A 56 8.54 6.88 8.79
CA TRP A 56 9.57 7.34 9.72
C TRP A 56 9.37 6.85 11.15
N LEU A 57 8.12 6.79 11.64
CA LEU A 57 7.85 6.34 13.01
C LEU A 57 8.08 4.84 13.20
N PHE A 58 7.80 4.02 12.17
CA PHE A 58 7.72 2.56 12.33
C PHE A 58 8.81 1.74 11.60
N TYR A 59 9.62 2.33 10.73
CA TYR A 59 10.58 1.56 9.92
C TYR A 59 11.60 0.76 10.74
N GLN A 60 12.06 1.27 11.88
CA GLN A 60 13.07 0.59 12.70
C GLN A 60 12.55 -0.72 13.31
N GLU A 61 11.30 -0.73 13.76
CA GLU A 61 10.69 -1.93 14.34
C GLU A 61 10.43 -2.99 13.27
N LEU A 62 9.99 -2.56 12.08
CA LEU A 62 9.79 -3.49 10.97
C LEU A 62 11.12 -4.07 10.46
N ALA A 63 12.20 -3.28 10.45
CA ALA A 63 13.53 -3.73 9.99
C ALA A 63 14.12 -4.88 10.84
N LYS A 64 13.74 -5.00 12.11
CA LYS A 64 14.20 -6.07 13.02
C LYS A 64 13.48 -7.40 12.80
N THR A 65 12.39 -7.42 12.02
CA THR A 65 11.60 -8.64 11.81
C THR A 65 12.31 -9.63 10.89
N SER A 66 12.13 -10.93 11.17
CA SER A 66 12.74 -12.02 10.39
C SER A 66 12.39 -12.01 8.90
N ILE A 67 11.29 -11.35 8.52
CA ILE A 67 10.85 -11.21 7.12
C ILE A 67 11.83 -10.33 6.33
N ILE A 68 12.35 -9.27 6.94
CA ILE A 68 13.27 -8.33 6.26
C ILE A 68 14.71 -8.80 6.37
N THR A 69 15.11 -9.35 7.52
CA THR A 69 16.50 -9.79 7.73
C THR A 69 16.89 -10.99 6.89
N TRP A 70 15.93 -11.82 6.48
CA TRP A 70 16.16 -12.91 5.51
C TRP A 70 16.41 -12.41 4.08
N LEU A 71 15.89 -11.24 3.70
CA LEU A 71 15.85 -10.77 2.32
C LEU A 71 17.15 -10.08 1.86
N LEU A 72 17.95 -9.54 2.79
CA LEU A 72 19.15 -8.73 2.48
C LEU A 72 20.26 -8.99 3.49
N LEU A 73 21.52 -8.73 3.10
CA LEU A 73 22.67 -8.97 3.98
C LEU A 73 23.06 -7.76 4.84
N SER A 74 22.70 -6.53 4.45
CA SER A 74 23.14 -5.30 5.11
C SER A 74 22.08 -4.67 6.00
N HIS A 75 22.48 -4.27 7.21
CA HIS A 75 21.61 -3.64 8.21
C HIS A 75 20.98 -2.34 7.69
N GLN A 76 21.73 -1.56 6.92
CA GLN A 76 21.20 -0.32 6.33
C GLN A 76 20.15 -0.60 5.26
N SER A 77 20.38 -1.62 4.43
CA SER A 77 19.40 -2.05 3.43
C SER A 77 18.11 -2.58 4.10
N HIS A 78 18.19 -3.24 5.27
CA HIS A 78 17.00 -3.61 6.04
C HIS A 78 16.17 -2.39 6.44
N LEU A 79 16.81 -1.35 6.99
CA LEU A 79 16.13 -0.14 7.41
C LEU A 79 15.51 0.63 6.22
N ALA A 80 16.22 0.70 5.09
CA ALA A 80 15.73 1.36 3.88
C ALA A 80 14.52 0.63 3.28
N ILE A 81 14.60 -0.71 3.15
CA ILE A 81 13.47 -1.51 2.65
C ILE A 81 12.29 -1.45 3.61
N ALA A 82 12.51 -1.47 4.93
CA ALA A 82 11.43 -1.31 5.90
C ALA A 82 10.71 0.04 5.73
N PHE A 83 11.47 1.13 5.56
CA PHE A 83 10.92 2.45 5.32
C PHE A 83 10.12 2.50 4.02
N GLY A 84 10.72 2.04 2.91
CA GLY A 84 10.06 1.99 1.60
C GLY A 84 8.81 1.10 1.60
N GLY A 85 8.87 -0.05 2.28
CA GLY A 85 7.77 -0.99 2.44
C GLY A 85 6.58 -0.38 3.17
N ILE A 86 6.81 0.29 4.30
CA ILE A 86 5.75 0.99 5.05
C ILE A 86 5.19 2.14 4.21
N PHE A 87 6.05 2.94 3.59
CA PHE A 87 5.64 4.06 2.74
C PHE A 87 4.71 3.61 1.61
N ILE A 88 5.10 2.58 0.85
CA ILE A 88 4.26 1.98 -0.20
C ILE A 88 2.99 1.39 0.41
N GLY A 89 3.08 0.70 1.54
CA GLY A 89 1.96 0.14 2.27
C GLY A 89 0.89 1.18 2.61
N VAL A 90 1.29 2.33 3.16
CA VAL A 90 0.36 3.43 3.48
C VAL A 90 -0.28 4.01 2.21
N LEU A 91 0.47 4.13 1.11
CA LEU A 91 -0.08 4.59 -0.17
C LEU A 91 -1.12 3.60 -0.74
N LEU A 92 -0.93 2.30 -0.54
CA LEU A 92 -1.90 1.26 -0.90
C LEU A 92 -3.15 1.34 0.00
N ILE A 93 -2.98 1.51 1.31
CA ILE A 93 -4.09 1.69 2.26
C ILE A 93 -4.95 2.88 1.85
N LYS A 94 -4.34 4.00 1.44
CA LYS A 94 -5.07 5.15 0.88
C LYS A 94 -5.91 4.74 -0.34
N ARG A 95 -5.35 3.98 -1.29
CA ARG A 95 -6.10 3.53 -2.47
C ARG A 95 -7.29 2.65 -2.09
N VAL A 96 -7.12 1.79 -1.08
CA VAL A 96 -8.21 1.00 -0.50
C VAL A 96 -9.27 1.90 0.12
N LEU A 97 -8.87 2.92 0.89
CA LEU A 97 -9.79 3.88 1.50
C LEU A 97 -10.67 4.59 0.46
N TYR A 98 -10.07 5.13 -0.61
CA TYR A 98 -10.82 5.80 -1.68
C TYR A 98 -11.84 4.86 -2.36
N LYS A 99 -11.44 3.61 -2.62
CA LYS A 99 -12.34 2.62 -3.21
C LYS A 99 -13.47 2.25 -2.26
N LEU A 100 -13.19 2.15 -0.97
CA LEU A 100 -14.20 1.87 0.05
C LEU A 100 -15.20 3.02 0.19
N THR A 101 -14.75 4.28 0.21
CA THR A 101 -15.64 5.44 0.28
C THR A 101 -16.53 5.54 -0.97
N GLU A 102 -15.98 5.26 -2.14
CA GLU A 102 -16.74 5.25 -3.40
C GLU A 102 -17.81 4.16 -3.39
N ILE A 103 -17.47 2.91 -3.06
CA ILE A 103 -18.44 1.79 -2.96
C ILE A 103 -19.51 2.12 -1.92
N SER A 104 -19.12 2.58 -0.74
CA SER A 104 -20.05 2.97 0.32
C SER A 104 -20.98 4.08 -0.13
N SER A 105 -20.53 5.00 -0.99
CA SER A 105 -21.37 6.09 -1.49
C SER A 105 -22.54 5.60 -2.36
N THR A 106 -22.43 4.40 -2.94
CA THR A 106 -23.49 3.78 -3.76
C THR A 106 -24.49 2.95 -2.96
N VAL A 107 -24.18 2.60 -1.70
CA VAL A 107 -25.04 1.77 -0.86
C VAL A 107 -26.04 2.64 -0.13
N SER A 108 -27.25 2.75 -0.68
CA SER A 108 -28.35 3.52 -0.08
C SER A 108 -29.07 2.77 1.04
N ASN A 109 -29.11 1.44 0.99
CA ASN A 109 -29.79 0.61 2.00
C ASN A 109 -28.77 0.01 2.99
N PRO A 110 -28.72 0.47 4.26
CA PRO A 110 -27.80 -0.07 5.27
C PRO A 110 -28.02 -1.56 5.57
N CYS A 111 -29.21 -2.09 5.29
CA CYS A 111 -29.54 -3.49 5.56
C CYS A 111 -28.95 -4.45 4.53
N ALA A 112 -28.49 -3.96 3.38
CA ALA A 112 -27.69 -4.75 2.45
C ALA A 112 -26.36 -5.22 3.08
N LEU A 113 -25.80 -4.46 4.02
CA LEU A 113 -24.59 -4.83 4.75
C LEU A 113 -24.82 -5.91 5.80
N ASN A 114 -26.06 -6.14 6.23
CA ASN A 114 -26.38 -7.12 7.27
C ASN A 114 -25.93 -8.53 6.88
N LYS A 115 -26.17 -8.92 5.63
CA LYS A 115 -25.78 -10.24 5.11
C LYS A 115 -24.26 -10.41 5.10
N LEU A 116 -23.53 -9.41 4.62
CA LEU A 116 -22.07 -9.42 4.60
C LEU A 116 -21.49 -9.48 6.02
N PHE A 117 -22.04 -8.67 6.94
CA PHE A 117 -21.63 -8.64 8.33
C PHE A 117 -21.89 -9.97 9.03
N ALA A 118 -23.06 -10.58 8.81
CA ALA A 118 -23.39 -11.88 9.38
C ALA A 118 -22.45 -12.98 8.90
N PHE A 119 -22.09 -13.01 7.60
CA PHE A 119 -21.06 -13.93 7.10
C PHE A 119 -19.70 -13.65 7.71
N LEU A 120 -19.30 -12.39 7.87
CA LEU A 120 -18.03 -12.04 8.50
C LEU A 120 -17.99 -12.56 9.93
N VAL A 121 -19.00 -12.27 10.74
CA VAL A 121 -19.12 -12.77 12.12
C VAL A 121 -19.07 -14.29 12.14
N PHE A 122 -19.87 -14.95 11.30
CA PHE A 122 -19.90 -16.40 11.19
C PHE A 122 -18.52 -17.00 10.87
N PHE A 123 -17.84 -16.50 9.83
CA PHE A 123 -16.53 -17.00 9.44
C PHE A 123 -15.45 -16.69 10.48
N THR A 124 -15.51 -15.55 11.16
CA THR A 124 -14.57 -15.25 12.26
C THR A 124 -14.79 -16.16 13.46
N ALA A 125 -16.05 -16.45 13.82
CA ALA A 125 -16.36 -17.38 14.89
C ALA A 125 -15.94 -18.81 14.50
N ALA A 126 -16.21 -19.23 13.26
CA ALA A 126 -15.77 -20.53 12.75
C ALA A 126 -14.24 -20.64 12.77
N ALA A 127 -13.50 -19.59 12.37
CA ALA A 127 -12.04 -19.57 12.43
C ALA A 127 -11.53 -19.65 13.87
N ALA A 128 -12.12 -18.89 14.80
CA ALA A 128 -11.74 -18.92 16.22
C ALA A 128 -12.00 -20.29 16.85
N LEU A 129 -13.15 -20.90 16.57
CA LEU A 129 -13.48 -22.26 17.01
C LEU A 129 -12.54 -23.30 16.37
N SER A 130 -12.19 -23.12 15.09
CA SER A 130 -11.25 -24.02 14.41
C SER A 130 -9.87 -23.96 15.04
N TRP A 131 -9.45 -22.79 15.50
CA TRP A 131 -8.20 -22.63 16.24
C TRP A 131 -8.25 -23.33 17.59
N HIS A 132 -9.39 -23.25 18.29
CA HIS A 132 -9.57 -23.91 19.58
C HIS A 132 -9.53 -25.45 19.49
N TYR A 133 -10.10 -26.02 18.42
CA TYR A 133 -10.15 -27.47 18.20
C TYR A 133 -9.00 -28.01 17.33
N LEU A 134 -7.99 -27.20 17.05
CA LEU A 134 -6.88 -27.55 16.16
C LEU A 134 -6.13 -28.79 16.65
N ASP A 135 -5.85 -28.86 17.94
CA ASP A 135 -5.07 -29.94 18.56
C ASP A 135 -5.77 -31.31 18.47
N LEU A 136 -7.10 -31.34 18.41
CA LEU A 136 -7.86 -32.59 18.28
C LEU A 136 -7.59 -33.31 16.95
N ILE A 137 -7.33 -32.57 15.88
CA ILE A 137 -7.02 -33.14 14.56
C ILE A 137 -5.51 -33.22 14.34
N ALA A 138 -4.77 -32.18 14.73
CA ALA A 138 -3.32 -32.12 14.55
C ALA A 138 -2.57 -33.18 15.37
N GLY A 139 -3.14 -33.60 16.52
CA GLY A 139 -2.60 -34.64 17.40
C GLY A 139 -2.98 -36.08 17.03
N LEU A 140 -3.74 -36.30 15.96
CA LEU A 140 -4.04 -37.65 15.48
C LEU A 140 -2.80 -38.27 14.84
N ALA A 141 -2.42 -39.48 15.29
CA ALA A 141 -1.27 -40.22 14.76
C ALA A 141 -1.29 -40.38 13.23
N LEU A 142 -2.49 -40.43 12.61
CA LEU A 142 -2.65 -40.48 11.16
C LEU A 142 -2.14 -39.21 10.45
N MET A 143 -2.31 -38.03 11.04
CA MET A 143 -1.85 -36.76 10.46
C MET A 143 -0.33 -36.59 10.57
N GLU A 144 0.28 -37.15 11.61
CA GLU A 144 1.74 -37.19 11.76
C GLU A 144 2.43 -38.10 10.73
N ILE A 145 1.78 -39.22 10.37
CA ILE A 145 2.29 -40.16 9.37
C ILE A 145 2.14 -39.61 7.94
N VAL A 146 1.04 -38.89 7.65
CA VAL A 146 0.74 -38.39 6.30
C VAL A 146 1.50 -37.09 5.98
N VAL A 147 1.73 -36.22 6.97
CA VAL A 147 2.36 -34.91 6.78
C VAL A 147 3.55 -34.72 7.73
N THR A 148 4.75 -34.87 7.18
CA THR A 148 6.01 -34.83 7.96
C THR A 148 6.40 -33.43 8.41
N SER A 149 6.00 -32.38 7.68
CA SER A 149 6.28 -30.99 8.07
C SER A 149 5.21 -30.47 9.04
N GLU A 150 5.64 -30.03 10.21
CA GLU A 150 4.77 -29.53 11.28
C GLU A 150 3.90 -28.35 10.83
N SER A 151 4.45 -27.39 10.08
CA SER A 151 3.70 -26.22 9.59
C SER A 151 2.57 -26.60 8.63
N LEU A 152 2.80 -27.51 7.68
CA LEU A 152 1.72 -27.95 6.77
C LEU A 152 0.67 -28.77 7.51
N ARG A 153 1.07 -29.54 8.53
CA ARG A 153 0.13 -30.31 9.36
C ARG A 153 -0.83 -29.38 10.11
N ILE A 154 -0.34 -28.27 10.66
CA ILE A 154 -1.16 -27.26 11.35
C ILE A 154 -2.14 -26.60 10.36
N TRP A 155 -1.67 -26.17 9.20
CA TRP A 155 -2.53 -25.53 8.19
C TRP A 155 -3.61 -26.47 7.63
N LEU A 156 -3.24 -27.73 7.33
CA LEU A 156 -4.20 -28.72 6.85
C LEU A 156 -5.21 -29.10 7.92
N SER A 157 -4.78 -29.28 9.17
CA SER A 157 -5.68 -29.59 10.28
C SER A 157 -6.67 -28.45 10.53
N PHE A 158 -6.19 -27.20 10.53
CA PHE A 158 -7.06 -26.02 10.61
C PHE A 158 -8.07 -25.99 9.47
N GLY A 159 -7.63 -26.21 8.23
CA GLY A 159 -8.51 -26.25 7.05
C GLY A 159 -9.59 -27.32 7.16
N ILE A 160 -9.24 -28.53 7.63
CA ILE A 160 -10.20 -29.63 7.82
C ILE A 160 -11.23 -29.26 8.89
N VAL A 161 -10.80 -28.81 10.08
CA VAL A 161 -11.71 -28.41 11.16
C VAL A 161 -12.65 -27.30 10.69
N PHE A 162 -12.10 -26.29 10.02
CA PHE A 162 -12.88 -25.16 9.51
C PHE A 162 -13.94 -25.60 8.51
N MET A 163 -13.58 -26.46 7.54
CA MET A 163 -14.53 -26.99 6.55
C MET A 163 -15.62 -27.84 7.20
N ILE A 164 -15.29 -28.65 8.22
CA ILE A 164 -16.28 -29.43 8.98
C ILE A 164 -17.26 -28.50 9.70
N ILE A 165 -16.76 -27.50 10.44
CA ILE A 165 -17.61 -26.54 11.18
C ILE A 165 -18.52 -25.79 10.21
N VAL A 166 -17.97 -25.24 9.13
CA VAL A 166 -18.76 -24.50 8.12
C VAL A 166 -19.79 -25.41 7.46
N GLY A 167 -19.41 -26.65 7.09
CA GLY A 167 -20.31 -27.62 6.46
C GLY A 167 -21.46 -28.06 7.36
N VAL A 168 -21.18 -28.34 8.63
CA VAL A 168 -22.20 -28.71 9.63
C VAL A 168 -23.15 -27.54 9.86
N CYS A 169 -22.62 -26.33 10.10
CA CYS A 169 -23.45 -25.14 10.30
C CYS A 169 -24.30 -24.81 9.07
N SER A 170 -23.77 -24.94 7.86
CA SER A 170 -24.53 -24.73 6.62
C SER A 170 -25.63 -25.78 6.41
N SER A 171 -25.39 -27.02 6.85
CA SER A 171 -26.40 -28.08 6.78
C SER A 171 -27.54 -27.82 7.77
N ILE A 172 -27.19 -27.44 9.00
CA ILE A 172 -28.15 -27.08 10.05
C ILE A 172 -28.97 -25.85 9.64
N SER A 173 -28.35 -24.81 9.07
CA SER A 173 -29.07 -23.60 8.65
C SER A 173 -30.09 -23.89 7.55
N ASN A 174 -29.75 -24.78 6.62
CA ASN A 174 -30.66 -25.22 5.56
C ASN A 174 -31.85 -26.03 6.14
N VAL A 175 -31.59 -26.93 7.10
CA VAL A 175 -32.64 -27.70 7.78
C VAL A 175 -33.57 -26.81 8.62
N LEU A 176 -33.02 -25.80 9.30
CA LEU A 176 -33.77 -24.87 10.13
C LEU A 176 -34.42 -23.72 9.34
N ASN A 177 -34.26 -23.70 8.00
CA ASN A 177 -34.71 -22.62 7.11
C ASN A 177 -34.27 -21.21 7.58
N VAL A 178 -33.09 -21.13 8.18
CA VAL A 178 -32.51 -19.86 8.66
C VAL A 178 -31.80 -19.20 7.49
N SER A 179 -32.50 -18.32 6.80
CA SER A 179 -31.90 -17.48 5.77
C SER A 179 -31.31 -16.21 6.39
N ILE A 180 -30.03 -15.95 6.13
CA ILE A 180 -29.43 -14.63 6.37
C ILE A 180 -29.96 -13.69 5.27
N ASP A 181 -31.13 -13.09 5.52
CA ASP A 181 -31.74 -12.15 4.60
C ASP A 181 -31.34 -10.70 4.90
N SER A 182 -31.31 -9.91 3.83
CA SER A 182 -31.09 -8.46 3.83
C SER A 182 -32.28 -7.66 4.38
N SER A 183 -33.43 -8.30 4.59
CA SER A 183 -34.69 -7.59 4.85
C SER A 183 -35.12 -7.53 6.33
N LYS A 184 -34.75 -8.49 7.20
CA LYS A 184 -35.20 -8.56 8.62
C LYS A 184 -34.28 -9.41 9.53
N PRO A 185 -34.17 -9.12 10.85
CA PRO A 185 -34.21 -7.80 11.48
C PRO A 185 -32.84 -7.12 11.37
N CYS A 186 -32.83 -5.92 10.81
CA CYS A 186 -31.64 -5.09 10.61
C CYS A 186 -31.24 -4.39 11.92
N LEU A 187 -30.92 -5.18 12.96
CA LEU A 187 -30.69 -4.69 14.33
C LEU A 187 -29.52 -3.68 14.39
N LEU A 188 -28.51 -3.87 13.53
CA LEU A 188 -27.35 -3.00 13.41
C LEU A 188 -27.53 -1.87 12.38
N SER A 189 -28.74 -1.65 11.85
CA SER A 189 -29.04 -0.52 10.96
C SER A 189 -28.48 0.82 11.44
N PRO A 190 -28.68 1.26 12.70
CA PRO A 190 -28.17 2.56 13.14
C PRO A 190 -26.63 2.60 13.17
N PHE A 191 -25.99 1.47 13.46
CA PHE A 191 -24.53 1.36 13.43
C PHE A 191 -24.00 1.45 11.99
N PHE A 192 -24.56 0.68 11.05
CA PHE A 192 -24.18 0.76 9.64
C PHE A 192 -24.45 2.14 9.06
N GLN A 193 -25.58 2.76 9.40
CA GLN A 193 -25.90 4.11 8.94
C GLN A 193 -24.89 5.14 9.46
N LYS A 194 -24.39 5.01 10.69
CA LYS A 194 -23.33 5.89 11.22
C LYS A 194 -22.03 5.73 10.44
N ILE A 195 -21.64 4.50 10.09
CA ILE A 195 -20.45 4.22 9.27
C ILE A 195 -20.63 4.77 7.86
N LEU A 196 -21.75 4.46 7.19
CA LEU A 196 -22.06 4.94 5.83
C LEU A 196 -22.05 6.47 5.80
N ASN A 197 -22.69 7.14 6.77
CA ASN A 197 -22.66 8.61 6.88
C ASN A 197 -21.23 9.15 7.03
N GLY A 198 -20.38 8.49 7.81
CA GLY A 198 -18.96 8.83 7.91
C GLY A 198 -18.24 8.69 6.57
N LEU A 199 -18.47 7.59 5.86
CA LEU A 199 -17.88 7.34 4.54
C LEU A 199 -18.42 8.29 3.46
N HIS A 200 -19.69 8.70 3.51
CA HIS A 200 -20.26 9.70 2.61
C HIS A 200 -19.62 11.08 2.82
N ARG A 201 -19.39 11.49 4.09
CA ARG A 201 -18.65 12.73 4.39
C ARG A 201 -17.21 12.64 3.89
N ALA A 202 -16.56 11.49 4.11
CA ALA A 202 -15.23 11.25 3.59
C ALA A 202 -15.20 11.30 2.06
N ASP A 203 -16.17 10.69 1.37
CA ASP A 203 -16.28 10.76 -0.09
C ASP A 203 -16.39 12.21 -0.56
N SER A 204 -17.29 13.01 0.03
CA SER A 204 -17.44 14.43 -0.31
C SER A 204 -16.14 15.21 -0.11
N ALA A 205 -15.47 15.04 1.03
CA ALA A 205 -14.21 15.72 1.33
C ALA A 205 -13.07 15.27 0.41
N LEU A 206 -12.90 13.96 0.19
CA LEU A 206 -11.82 13.37 -0.60
C LEU A 206 -11.99 13.59 -2.11
N ASN A 207 -13.24 13.56 -2.59
CA ASN A 207 -13.57 13.65 -4.01
C ASN A 207 -13.97 15.05 -4.47
N ALA A 208 -14.05 16.07 -3.60
CA ALA A 208 -14.13 17.50 -3.91
C ALA A 208 -14.71 17.80 -5.31
N ARG A 209 -15.97 17.39 -5.56
CA ARG A 209 -16.52 17.19 -6.92
C ARG A 209 -16.82 18.51 -7.67
N ASP A 210 -16.79 19.65 -6.98
CA ASP A 210 -17.32 20.95 -7.47
C ASP A 210 -16.26 21.99 -7.87
N ILE A 211 -15.10 21.59 -8.38
CA ILE A 211 -14.06 22.56 -8.79
C ILE A 211 -13.62 22.29 -10.23
N ASP A 212 -14.47 22.57 -11.21
CA ASP A 212 -14.09 22.52 -12.63
C ASP A 212 -13.72 23.91 -13.14
N SER A 213 -12.42 24.21 -13.15
CA SER A 213 -11.88 25.45 -13.70
C SER A 213 -10.53 25.17 -14.35
N ALA A 214 -10.24 25.83 -15.48
CA ALA A 214 -8.95 25.70 -16.16
C ALA A 214 -7.76 26.04 -15.24
N LYS A 215 -7.92 27.05 -14.38
CA LYS A 215 -6.91 27.40 -13.36
C LYS A 215 -6.73 26.30 -12.32
N ASN A 216 -7.82 25.63 -11.93
CA ASN A 216 -7.79 24.51 -10.99
C ASN A 216 -7.04 23.29 -11.58
N LYS A 217 -7.26 23.00 -12.87
CA LYS A 217 -6.58 21.92 -13.59
C LYS A 217 -5.08 22.19 -13.75
N LEU A 218 -4.70 23.41 -14.11
CA LEU A 218 -3.29 23.79 -14.25
C LEU A 218 -2.56 23.73 -12.91
N LEU A 219 -3.13 24.32 -11.85
CA LEU A 219 -2.55 24.25 -10.50
C LEU A 219 -2.50 22.80 -10.00
N GLY A 220 -3.52 21.98 -10.32
CA GLY A 220 -3.50 20.54 -10.06
C GLY A 220 -2.34 19.83 -10.75
N GLY A 221 -2.01 20.19 -11.99
CA GLY A 221 -0.83 19.69 -12.70
C GLY A 221 0.49 20.03 -11.99
N LEU A 222 0.63 21.27 -11.51
CA LEU A 222 1.81 21.72 -10.76
C LEU A 222 1.98 20.96 -9.44
N ILE A 223 0.91 20.84 -8.64
CA ILE A 223 0.96 20.03 -7.41
C ILE A 223 1.23 18.56 -7.73
N GLY A 224 0.66 18.05 -8.83
CA GLY A 224 0.93 16.70 -9.33
C GLY A 224 2.41 16.47 -9.60
N LEU A 225 3.08 17.42 -10.26
CA LEU A 225 4.53 17.39 -10.47
C LEU A 225 5.31 17.43 -9.17
N ILE A 226 5.02 18.37 -8.26
CA ILE A 226 5.70 18.48 -6.96
C ILE A 226 5.60 17.14 -6.21
N LYS A 227 4.40 16.57 -6.16
CA LYS A 227 4.13 15.29 -5.53
C LYS A 227 4.89 14.15 -6.23
N GLY A 228 4.89 14.13 -7.56
CA GLY A 228 5.62 13.13 -8.35
C GLY A 228 7.12 13.18 -8.09
N SER A 229 7.71 14.38 -8.10
CA SER A 229 9.10 14.63 -7.73
C SER A 229 9.40 14.17 -6.32
N LEU A 230 8.50 14.42 -5.35
CA LEU A 230 8.68 13.98 -3.97
C LEU A 230 8.65 12.45 -3.84
N VAL A 231 7.74 11.77 -4.56
CA VAL A 231 7.70 10.29 -4.60
C VAL A 231 8.99 9.73 -5.19
N ILE A 232 9.47 10.30 -6.30
CA ILE A 232 10.73 9.87 -6.92
C ILE A 232 11.90 10.11 -5.98
N LEU A 233 11.98 11.28 -5.33
CA LEU A 233 13.04 11.60 -4.39
C LEU A 233 13.10 10.62 -3.22
N ILE A 234 11.95 10.29 -2.63
CA ILE A 234 11.86 9.29 -1.55
C ILE A 234 12.29 7.91 -2.05
N MET A 235 11.83 7.51 -3.24
CA MET A 235 12.22 6.25 -3.84
C MET A 235 13.74 6.21 -4.06
N VAL A 236 14.33 7.29 -4.57
CA VAL A 236 15.77 7.40 -4.78
C VAL A 236 16.52 7.29 -3.46
N LEU A 237 16.12 8.01 -2.41
CA LEU A 237 16.73 7.90 -1.07
C LEU A 237 16.71 6.46 -0.54
N VAL A 238 15.57 5.76 -0.70
CA VAL A 238 15.46 4.35 -0.29
C VAL A 238 16.37 3.46 -1.13
N LEU A 239 16.34 3.60 -2.45
CA LEU A 239 17.08 2.74 -3.37
C LEU A 239 18.60 2.95 -3.30
N GLN A 240 19.08 4.17 -3.02
CA GLN A 240 20.51 4.44 -2.81
C GLN A 240 21.06 3.71 -1.58
N SER A 241 20.25 3.56 -0.52
CA SER A 241 20.61 2.83 0.70
C SER A 241 20.50 1.30 0.56
N VAL A 242 20.13 0.78 -0.61
CA VAL A 242 20.09 -0.66 -0.91
C VAL A 242 21.30 -1.03 -1.77
N GLU A 243 22.23 -1.78 -1.19
CA GLU A 243 23.54 -2.10 -1.80
C GLU A 243 23.43 -2.82 -3.16
N TRP A 244 22.47 -3.74 -3.31
CA TRP A 244 22.20 -4.40 -4.59
C TRP A 244 21.89 -3.39 -5.70
N ILE A 245 21.19 -2.30 -5.37
CA ILE A 245 20.53 -1.40 -6.35
C ILE A 245 21.49 -0.30 -6.75
N SER A 246 22.22 0.23 -5.77
CA SER A 246 23.19 1.30 -5.98
C SER A 246 24.34 0.89 -6.90
N GLN A 247 24.65 -0.40 -7.02
CA GLN A 247 25.73 -0.94 -7.86
C GLN A 247 25.33 -1.26 -9.31
N GLN A 248 24.04 -1.14 -9.67
CA GLN A 248 23.57 -1.55 -10.99
C GLN A 248 23.93 -0.53 -12.09
N TYR A 249 24.19 -1.02 -13.31
CA TYR A 249 24.60 -0.18 -14.44
C TYR A 249 23.59 0.96 -14.73
N TYR A 250 22.29 0.66 -14.65
CA TYR A 250 21.21 1.62 -14.88
C TYR A 250 21.05 2.66 -13.78
N TRP A 251 21.71 2.46 -12.64
CA TRP A 251 21.73 3.36 -11.49
C TRP A 251 22.97 4.26 -11.50
N VAL A 252 24.14 3.68 -11.79
CA VAL A 252 25.44 4.36 -11.74
C VAL A 252 25.70 5.22 -12.97
N GLU A 253 25.35 4.73 -14.15
CA GLU A 253 25.69 5.40 -15.42
C GLU A 253 24.60 6.38 -15.91
N THR A 254 23.58 6.64 -15.10
CA THR A 254 22.51 7.55 -15.47
C THR A 254 23.02 8.99 -15.58
N LYS A 255 22.73 9.63 -16.72
CA LYS A 255 23.09 11.02 -17.01
C LYS A 255 21.89 11.93 -17.20
N GLY A 256 20.68 11.36 -17.13
CA GLY A 256 19.44 12.06 -17.42
C GLY A 256 18.71 12.53 -16.16
N MET A 257 17.39 12.41 -16.21
CA MET A 257 16.50 12.93 -15.17
C MET A 257 16.68 12.22 -13.81
N LEU A 258 17.03 10.93 -13.80
CA LEU A 258 17.26 10.21 -12.54
C LEU A 258 18.49 10.76 -11.81
N ARG A 259 19.54 11.16 -12.55
CA ARG A 259 20.76 11.76 -11.98
C ARG A 259 20.46 13.02 -11.19
N ILE A 260 19.57 13.89 -11.68
CA ILE A 260 19.14 15.10 -10.98
C ILE A 260 18.55 14.75 -9.60
N PHE A 261 17.69 13.71 -9.53
CA PHE A 261 17.13 13.28 -8.25
C PHE A 261 18.16 12.62 -7.34
N GLN A 262 19.14 11.89 -7.89
CA GLN A 262 20.24 11.31 -7.12
C GLN A 262 21.15 12.39 -6.52
N ASP A 263 21.41 13.45 -7.26
CA ASP A 263 22.23 14.59 -6.81
C ASP A 263 21.50 15.34 -5.70
N VAL A 264 20.23 15.69 -5.92
CA VAL A 264 19.38 16.32 -4.88
C VAL A 264 19.27 15.43 -3.64
N ALA A 265 19.10 14.12 -3.80
CA ALA A 265 19.07 13.18 -2.68
C ALA A 265 20.40 13.16 -1.90
N SER A 266 21.53 13.29 -2.59
CA SER A 266 22.86 13.35 -1.98
C SER A 266 23.09 14.66 -1.23
N ASP A 267 22.58 15.77 -1.76
CA ASP A 267 22.70 17.11 -1.13
C ASP A 267 21.91 17.21 0.18
N ILE A 268 20.71 16.62 0.23
CA ILE A 268 19.85 16.64 1.43
C ILE A 268 20.23 15.53 2.44
N LYS A 269 20.98 14.52 1.99
CA LYS A 269 21.47 13.38 2.79
C LYS A 269 22.05 13.78 4.16
N PRO A 270 22.97 14.76 4.28
CA PRO A 270 23.57 15.11 5.56
C PRO A 270 22.55 15.58 6.60
N GLU A 271 21.54 16.38 6.20
CA GLU A 271 20.49 16.85 7.11
C GLU A 271 19.53 15.73 7.52
N LEU A 272 19.16 14.88 6.56
CA LEU A 272 18.24 13.76 6.79
C LEU A 272 18.87 12.62 7.58
N SER A 273 20.19 12.40 7.48
CA SER A 273 20.90 11.35 8.22
C SER A 273 20.80 11.50 9.75
N GLN A 274 20.55 12.72 10.24
CA GLN A 274 20.32 12.98 11.67
C GLN A 274 18.98 12.40 12.16
N HIS A 275 18.03 12.18 11.25
CA HIS A 275 16.65 11.77 11.56
C HIS A 275 16.31 10.38 11.01
N LEU A 276 16.96 9.96 9.93
CA LEU A 276 16.73 8.70 9.22
C LEU A 276 18.00 7.83 9.28
N LEU A 277 17.98 6.81 10.13
CA LEU A 277 19.13 5.95 10.43
C LEU A 277 19.55 5.06 9.25
N PHE A 278 18.73 4.91 8.21
CA PHE A 278 19.09 4.16 7.00
C PHE A 278 19.95 4.96 6.02
N ILE A 279 20.21 6.24 6.32
CA ILE A 279 21.02 7.13 5.49
C ILE A 279 22.41 7.24 6.13
N GLU A 280 23.41 6.63 5.49
CA GLU A 280 24.78 6.70 5.98
C GLU A 280 25.41 8.07 5.69
N ASN A 281 25.94 8.73 6.71
CA ASN A 281 26.68 9.96 6.55
C ASN A 281 28.19 9.63 6.50
N GLU A 282 28.83 9.77 5.34
CA GLU A 282 30.28 9.51 5.18
C GLU A 282 31.16 10.49 5.98
N ILE A 283 30.57 11.51 6.61
CA ILE A 283 31.27 12.55 7.38
C ILE A 283 31.80 12.03 8.74
N ARG A 284 31.60 10.76 9.10
CA ARG A 284 32.26 10.15 10.27
C ARG A 284 33.50 9.33 9.87
N LYS A 285 34.53 10.03 9.42
CA LYS A 285 35.94 9.64 9.63
C LYS A 285 36.78 10.87 9.93
#